data_AF-A0A3D3MLF1-F1
#
_entry.id   AF-A0A3D3MLF1-F1
#
_cell.length_a   1.000
_cell.length_b   1.000
_cell.length_c   1.000
_cell.angle_alpha   90.00
_cell.angle_beta   90.00
_cell.angle_gamma   90.00
#
_symmetry.space_group_name_H-M   'P 1'
#
loop_
_entity.id
_entity.type
_entity.pdbx_description
1 polymer ?
#
loop_
_entity_poly.entity_id
_entity_poly.type
_entity_poly.pdbx_seq_one_letter_code
_entity_poly.pdbx_strand_id
1 'polypeptide(L)'
;MNIMKKLFISTLLVLGFSMSVSAQRRPPAPPHPSKSELVNIKMQELTKKYNTEKKLILNHPLATKQMKRDQMKALNKRFAMEKQLLREAK
;
A
#
# COMPACT_ATOMS: atom_id res chain seq x y z
N MET A 1 -14.16 6.13 59.87
CA MET A 1 -14.60 5.92 58.46
C MET A 1 -15.35 4.59 58.39
N ASN A 2 -16.67 4.62 58.21
CA ASN A 2 -17.55 3.46 58.42
C ASN A 2 -17.42 2.40 57.31
N ILE A 3 -17.55 1.11 57.66
CA ILE A 3 -17.48 -0.04 56.74
C ILE A 3 -18.35 0.17 55.49
N MET A 4 -19.58 0.67 55.66
CA MET A 4 -20.51 0.93 54.56
C MET A 4 -20.01 1.98 53.57
N LYS A 5 -19.30 3.02 54.04
CA LYS A 5 -18.74 4.05 53.17
C LYS A 5 -17.62 3.49 52.29
N LYS A 6 -16.82 2.56 52.81
CA LYS A 6 -15.74 1.89 52.05
C LYS A 6 -16.29 0.99 50.94
N LEU A 7 -17.36 0.26 51.22
CA LEU A 7 -18.04 -0.59 50.23
C LEU A 7 -18.63 0.25 49.10
N PHE A 8 -19.28 1.38 49.45
CA PHE A 8 -19.85 2.29 48.45
C PHE A 8 -18.78 2.89 47.52
N ILE A 9 -17.65 3.34 48.09
CA ILE A 9 -16.53 3.90 47.32
C ILE A 9 -15.89 2.83 46.44
N SER A 10 -15.70 1.61 46.95
CA SER A 10 -15.15 0.50 46.18
C SER A 10 -16.04 0.11 45.00
N THR A 11 -17.35 0.08 45.19
CA THR A 11 -18.31 -0.25 44.13
C THR A 11 -18.34 0.83 43.04
N LEU A 12 -18.32 2.11 43.42
CA LEU A 12 -18.24 3.21 42.46
C LEU A 12 -16.91 3.21 41.68
N LEU A 13 -15.81 2.86 42.33
CA LEU A 13 -14.49 2.80 41.70
C LEU A 13 -14.43 1.63 40.70
N VAL A 14 -14.90 0.44 41.06
CA VAL A 14 -14.92 -0.72 40.16
C VAL A 14 -15.87 -0.49 38.97
N LEU A 15 -17.06 0.06 39.21
CA LEU A 15 -17.99 0.39 38.13
C LEU A 15 -17.46 1.51 37.22
N GLY A 16 -16.83 2.54 37.80
CA GLY A 16 -16.22 3.65 37.06
C GLY A 16 -15.05 3.23 36.17
N PHE A 17 -14.19 2.30 36.65
CA PHE A 17 -13.08 1.77 35.87
C PHE A 17 -13.50 0.76 34.79
N SER A 18 -14.65 0.08 34.95
CA SER A 18 -15.12 -0.91 33.97
C SER A 18 -15.57 -0.30 32.62
N MET A 19 -15.94 0.99 32.60
CA MET A 19 -16.45 1.64 31.38
C MET A 19 -15.36 2.12 30.41
N SER A 20 -14.08 2.13 30.81
CA SER A 20 -12.99 2.65 29.98
C SER A 20 -12.48 1.66 28.92
N VAL A 21 -12.60 0.34 29.17
CA VAL A 21 -12.05 -0.70 28.26
C VAL A 21 -12.96 -0.94 27.05
N SER A 22 -14.28 -0.94 27.23
CA SER A 22 -15.24 -1.11 26.13
C SER A 22 -15.41 0.14 25.27
N ALA A 23 -15.05 1.31 25.80
CA ALA A 23 -15.06 2.59 25.08
C ALA A 23 -13.73 2.89 24.36
N GLN A 24 -12.71 2.03 24.52
CA GLN A 24 -11.46 2.14 23.77
C GLN A 24 -11.73 1.75 22.31
N ARG A 25 -12.23 2.73 21.54
CA ARG A 25 -12.40 2.62 20.10
C ARG A 25 -11.07 2.11 19.53
N ARG A 26 -11.10 0.94 18.88
CA ARG A 26 -9.96 0.48 18.08
C ARG A 26 -9.53 1.64 17.20
N PRO A 27 -8.22 1.97 17.14
CA PRO A 27 -7.77 3.00 16.23
C PRO A 27 -8.37 2.72 14.85
N PRO A 28 -8.90 3.75 14.16
CA PRO A 28 -9.50 3.54 12.85
C PRO A 28 -8.48 2.79 11.98
N ALA A 29 -8.96 1.74 11.29
CA ALA A 29 -8.10 0.96 10.41
C ALA A 29 -7.36 1.94 9.48
N PRO A 30 -6.04 1.74 9.25
CA PRO A 30 -5.27 2.65 8.42
C PRO A 30 -5.99 2.83 7.07
N PRO A 31 -6.01 4.05 6.51
CA PRO A 31 -6.68 4.31 5.26
C PRO A 31 -6.05 3.40 4.20
N HIS A 32 -6.82 2.40 3.79
CA HIS A 32 -6.43 1.52 2.70
C HIS A 32 -6.61 2.33 1.40
N PRO A 33 -5.66 2.25 0.47
CA PRO A 33 -5.79 2.94 -0.80
C PRO A 33 -7.04 2.43 -1.53
N SER A 34 -7.78 3.35 -2.12
CA SER A 34 -8.91 3.03 -2.98
C SER A 34 -8.43 2.24 -4.22
N LYS A 35 -9.37 1.52 -4.87
CA LYS A 35 -9.04 0.74 -6.09
C LYS A 35 -8.36 1.60 -7.17
N SER A 36 -8.82 2.84 -7.34
CA SER A 36 -8.24 3.79 -8.29
C SER A 36 -6.84 4.25 -7.87
N GLU A 37 -6.61 4.50 -6.58
CA GLU A 37 -5.28 4.82 -6.05
C GLU A 37 -4.30 3.65 -6.24
N LEU A 38 -4.74 2.41 -6.03
CA LEU A 38 -3.94 1.21 -6.29
C LEU A 38 -3.54 1.10 -7.76
N VAL A 39 -4.47 1.29 -8.69
CA VAL A 39 -4.18 1.29 -10.14
C VAL A 39 -3.19 2.41 -10.49
N ASN A 40 -3.36 3.59 -9.91
CA ASN A 40 -2.44 4.71 -10.14
C ASN A 40 -1.03 4.43 -9.61
N ILE A 41 -0.92 3.88 -8.40
CA ILE A 41 0.37 3.47 -7.82
C ILE A 41 1.04 2.42 -8.73
N LYS A 42 0.28 1.42 -9.20
CA LYS A 42 0.82 0.42 -10.13
C LYS A 42 1.22 0.99 -11.49
N MET A 43 0.48 1.94 -12.03
CA MET A 43 0.84 2.64 -13.26
C MET A 43 2.16 3.41 -13.10
N GLN A 44 2.36 4.06 -11.95
CA GLN A 44 3.62 4.77 -11.65
C GLN A 44 4.79 3.80 -11.49
N GLU A 45 4.62 2.69 -10.77
CA GLU A 45 5.63 1.64 -10.64
C GLU A 45 6.00 1.05 -12.01
N LEU A 46 5.00 0.75 -12.84
CA LEU A 46 5.20 0.23 -14.20
C LEU A 46 6.03 1.19 -15.06
N THR A 47 5.72 2.48 -14.99
CA THR A 47 6.45 3.53 -15.72
C THR A 47 7.90 3.64 -15.23
N LYS A 48 8.12 3.56 -13.90
CA LYS A 48 9.47 3.57 -13.31
C LYS A 48 10.29 2.37 -13.81
N LYS A 49 9.73 1.16 -13.76
CA LYS A 49 10.38 -0.07 -14.25
C LYS A 49 10.74 0.02 -15.73
N TYR A 50 9.80 0.49 -16.55
CA TYR A 50 10.06 0.72 -17.98
C TYR A 50 11.26 1.65 -18.20
N ASN A 51 11.31 2.77 -17.49
CA ASN A 51 12.39 3.75 -17.63
C ASN A 51 13.74 3.21 -17.15
N THR A 52 13.76 2.42 -16.07
CA THR A 52 15.00 1.78 -15.58
C THR A 52 15.50 0.75 -16.58
N GLU A 53 14.63 -0.14 -17.06
CA GLU A 53 15.02 -1.17 -18.03
C GLU A 53 15.47 -0.56 -19.36
N LYS A 54 14.76 0.47 -19.85
CA LYS A 54 15.17 1.21 -21.04
C LYS A 54 16.58 1.80 -20.91
N LYS A 55 16.90 2.42 -19.77
CA LYS A 55 18.24 2.96 -19.51
C LYS A 55 19.30 1.85 -19.50
N LEU A 56 19.01 0.72 -18.88
CA LEU A 56 19.92 -0.44 -18.84
C LEU A 56 20.20 -1.00 -20.23
N ILE A 57 19.17 -1.15 -21.07
CA ILE A 57 19.32 -1.64 -22.45
C ILE A 57 20.19 -0.67 -23.27
N LEU A 58 19.91 0.63 -23.18
CA LEU A 58 20.65 1.64 -23.94
C LEU A 58 22.12 1.74 -23.50
N ASN A 59 22.38 1.71 -22.20
CA ASN A 59 23.72 1.81 -21.62
C ASN A 59 24.49 0.50 -21.58
N HIS A 60 23.93 -0.60 -22.12
CA HIS A 60 24.58 -1.90 -22.05
C HIS A 60 25.93 -1.90 -22.79
N PRO A 61 27.06 -2.22 -22.10
CA PRO A 61 28.40 -2.00 -22.64
C PRO A 61 28.79 -2.98 -23.74
N LEU A 62 28.27 -4.22 -23.68
CA LEU A 62 28.65 -5.31 -24.59
C LEU A 62 27.56 -5.70 -25.59
N ALA A 63 26.43 -4.97 -25.63
CA ALA A 63 25.32 -5.34 -26.49
C ALA A 63 25.43 -4.68 -27.85
N THR A 64 25.23 -5.47 -28.91
CA THR A 64 25.18 -4.95 -30.27
C THR A 64 23.95 -4.06 -30.47
N LYS A 65 23.98 -3.19 -31.49
CA LYS A 65 22.84 -2.33 -31.83
C LYS A 65 21.57 -3.13 -32.11
N GLN A 66 21.69 -4.30 -32.74
CA GLN A 66 20.56 -5.17 -33.04
C GLN A 66 19.95 -5.75 -31.75
N MET A 67 20.78 -6.28 -30.85
CA MET A 67 20.32 -6.79 -29.55
C MET A 67 19.60 -5.71 -28.74
N LYS A 68 20.13 -4.48 -28.70
CA LYS A 68 19.46 -3.35 -28.02
C LYS A 68 18.10 -3.05 -28.63
N ARG A 69 17.98 -3.07 -29.97
CA ARG A 69 16.70 -2.85 -30.66
C ARG A 69 15.68 -3.95 -30.34
N ASP A 70 16.12 -5.20 -30.33
CA ASP A 70 15.25 -6.35 -30.04
C ASP A 70 14.77 -6.32 -28.59
N GLN A 71 15.67 -6.03 -27.65
CA GLN A 71 15.33 -5.83 -26.23
C GLN A 71 14.37 -4.66 -26.04
N MET A 72 14.60 -3.52 -26.71
CA MET A 72 13.68 -2.38 -26.68
C MET A 72 12.30 -2.73 -27.24
N LYS A 73 12.23 -3.53 -28.32
CA LYS A 73 10.97 -3.98 -28.90
C LYS A 73 10.21 -4.90 -27.95
N ALA A 74 10.91 -5.83 -27.30
CA ALA A 74 10.34 -6.71 -26.28
C ALA A 74 9.84 -5.91 -25.06
N LEU A 75 10.63 -4.95 -24.57
CA LEU A 75 10.25 -4.07 -23.47
C LEU A 75 9.00 -3.25 -23.80
N ASN A 76 8.94 -2.64 -24.98
CA ASN A 76 7.78 -1.86 -25.42
C ASN A 76 6.51 -2.71 -25.51
N LYS A 77 6.61 -3.95 -26.02
CA LYS A 77 5.47 -4.88 -26.09
C LYS A 77 4.94 -5.23 -24.70
N ARG A 78 5.84 -5.60 -23.78
CA ARG A 78 5.47 -5.92 -22.39
C ARG A 78 4.81 -4.74 -21.68
N PHE A 79 5.40 -3.55 -21.81
CA PHE A 79 4.84 -2.33 -21.23
C PHE A 79 3.45 -2.00 -21.79
N ALA A 80 3.24 -2.13 -23.11
CA ALA A 80 1.94 -1.89 -23.72
C ALA A 80 0.87 -2.87 -23.21
N MET A 81 1.22 -4.16 -23.11
CA MET A 81 0.33 -5.20 -22.57
C MET A 81 -0.03 -4.94 -21.11
N GLU A 82 0.95 -4.72 -20.24
CA GLU A 82 0.71 -4.44 -18.82
C GLU A 82 -0.11 -3.15 -18.62
N LYS A 83 0.12 -2.13 -19.44
CA LYS A 83 -0.67 -0.90 -19.42
C LYS A 83 -2.12 -1.11 -19.86
N GLN A 84 -2.38 -2.00 -20.82
CA GLN A 84 -3.74 -2.35 -21.23
C GLN A 84 -4.45 -3.11 -20.10
N LEU A 85 -3.80 -4.10 -19.50
CA LEU A 85 -4.35 -4.85 -18.37
C LEU A 85 -4.69 -3.95 -17.18
N LEU A 86 -3.82 -2.97 -16.86
CA LEU A 86 -4.09 -1.98 -15.81
C LEU A 86 -5.25 -1.04 -16.15
N ARG A 87 -5.54 -0.81 -17.44
CA ARG A 87 -6.70 -0.01 -17.87
C ARG A 87 -8.00 -0.80 -17.78
N GLU A 88 -7.96 -2.09 -18.09
CA GLU A 88 -9.10 -2.99 -17.93
C GLU A 88 -9.44 -3.23 -16.45
N ALA A 89 -8.44 -3.19 -15.57
CA ALA A 89 -8.61 -3.33 -14.12
C ALA A 89 -9.09 -2.05 -13.40
N LYS A 90 -9.20 -0.93 -14.11
CA LYS A 90 -9.63 0.37 -13.57
C LYS A 90 -11.15 0.47 -13.52
#